data_AF-A0A0Q0WKR1-F1
#
_entry.id   AF-A0A0Q0WKR1-F1
#
_cell.length_a   1.000
_cell.length_b   1.000
_cell.length_c   1.000
_cell.angle_alpha   90.00
_cell.angle_beta   90.00
_cell.angle_gamma   90.00
#
_symmetry.space_group_name_H-M   'P 1'
#
loop_
_entity.id
_entity.type
_entity.pdbx_description
1 polymer ?
#
loop_
_entity_poly.entity_id
_entity_poly.type
_entity_poly.pdbx_seq_one_letter_code
_entity_poly.pdbx_strand_id
1 'polypeptide(L)'
;MNKFTSLLIIFLILMPLSIQGYDISSWLDEDSIVYEQPEPNTWIIPYNSSQGGTISVGVLSVEEKWIMIMVPLFELPDEYPSQAFMQLAQANYQMNQMKLGLSEENYIFLQMEIPYRLVNKQELIDNIEFIAYAVDENLETIASWFGLSLE
;
A
#
# COMPACT_ATOMS: atom_id res chain seq x y z
N MET A 1 19.36 -1.18 -6.43
CA MET A 1 18.15 -0.80 -5.67
C MET A 1 17.19 -0.15 -6.64
N ASN A 2 15.98 -0.68 -6.75
CA ASN A 2 14.93 -0.08 -7.56
C ASN A 2 14.46 1.21 -6.85
N LYS A 3 14.16 2.30 -7.56
CA LYS A 3 13.77 3.58 -6.93
C LYS A 3 12.59 3.43 -5.96
N PHE A 4 11.71 2.48 -6.23
CA PHE A 4 10.56 2.12 -5.40
C PHE A 4 10.94 1.52 -4.03
N THR A 5 11.98 0.70 -3.95
CA THR A 5 12.45 0.13 -2.68
C THR A 5 13.03 1.22 -1.77
N SER A 6 13.72 2.22 -2.36
CA SER A 6 14.23 3.37 -1.62
C SER A 6 13.11 4.27 -1.07
N LEU A 7 11.99 4.39 -1.79
CA LEU A 7 10.88 5.25 -1.38
C LEU A 7 10.14 4.70 -0.16
N LEU A 8 9.85 3.38 -0.14
CA LEU A 8 9.18 2.76 1.00
C LEU A 8 10.04 2.80 2.27
N ILE A 9 11.36 2.80 2.13
CA ILE A 9 12.32 2.90 3.25
C ILE A 9 12.32 4.30 3.88
N ILE A 10 12.11 5.37 3.10
CA ILE A 10 12.10 6.75 3.61
C ILE A 10 10.85 7.02 4.47
N PHE A 11 9.74 6.30 4.26
CA PHE A 11 8.52 6.39 5.09
C PHE A 11 8.71 6.03 6.58
N LEU A 12 9.84 5.42 6.97
CA LEU A 12 9.95 4.65 8.22
C LEU A 12 10.74 5.32 9.37
N ILE A 13 11.24 6.55 9.20
CA ILE A 13 12.29 7.11 10.09
C ILE A 13 11.78 7.70 11.43
N LEU A 14 10.48 7.75 11.75
CA LEU A 14 10.00 8.61 12.85
C LEU A 14 9.20 7.97 14.02
N MET A 15 9.23 6.65 14.27
CA MET A 15 8.49 6.07 15.41
C MET A 15 9.29 5.09 16.30
N PRO A 16 9.12 5.14 17.64
CA PRO A 16 9.78 4.22 18.56
C PRO A 16 9.16 2.81 18.52
N LEU A 17 10.02 1.79 18.50
CA LEU A 17 9.68 0.37 18.45
C LEU A 17 9.34 -0.18 19.85
N SER A 18 8.14 -0.74 20.05
CA SER A 18 7.87 -1.76 21.08
C SER A 18 7.73 -3.14 20.44
N ILE A 19 8.13 -4.18 21.17
CA ILE A 19 8.16 -5.58 20.71
C ILE A 19 7.26 -6.41 21.63
N GLN A 20 6.00 -6.56 21.26
CA GLN A 20 5.11 -7.69 21.52
C GLN A 20 3.84 -7.61 20.64
N GLY A 21 4.02 -7.78 19.35
CA GLY A 21 2.95 -7.96 18.37
C GLY A 21 2.96 -9.37 17.75
N TYR A 22 1.81 -9.84 17.22
CA TYR A 22 1.72 -10.90 16.20
C TYR A 22 2.95 -10.98 15.29
N ASP A 23 3.42 -12.21 15.07
CA ASP A 23 4.54 -12.49 14.18
C ASP A 23 4.05 -12.53 12.73
N ILE A 24 3.93 -11.35 12.12
CA ILE A 24 3.52 -11.19 10.71
C ILE A 24 4.47 -12.00 9.81
N SER A 25 5.77 -12.03 10.08
CA SER A 25 6.73 -12.85 9.33
C SER A 25 6.35 -14.34 9.39
N SER A 26 6.06 -14.86 10.58
CA SER A 26 5.61 -16.27 10.73
C SER A 26 4.34 -16.55 9.92
N TRP A 27 3.38 -15.61 9.89
CA TRP A 27 2.16 -15.78 9.10
C TRP A 27 2.43 -15.83 7.59
N LEU A 28 3.28 -14.93 7.08
CA LEU A 28 3.66 -14.89 5.67
C LEU A 28 4.47 -16.14 5.28
N ASP A 29 5.41 -16.57 6.14
CA ASP A 29 6.24 -17.76 5.92
C ASP A 29 5.39 -19.04 5.85
N GLU A 30 4.39 -19.17 6.73
CA GLU A 30 3.48 -20.33 6.74
C GLU A 30 2.68 -20.46 5.43
N ASP A 31 2.32 -19.35 4.78
CA ASP A 31 1.63 -19.33 3.48
C ASP A 31 2.59 -19.29 2.29
N SER A 32 3.90 -19.40 2.54
CA SER A 32 4.94 -19.33 1.50
C SER A 32 4.89 -18.03 0.68
N ILE A 33 4.46 -16.93 1.30
CA ILE A 33 4.45 -15.61 0.68
C ILE A 33 5.87 -15.06 0.71
N VAL A 34 6.39 -14.73 -0.48
CA VAL A 34 7.71 -14.10 -0.61
C VAL A 34 7.61 -12.63 -0.22
N TYR A 35 8.55 -12.13 0.58
CA TYR A 35 8.62 -10.70 0.94
C TYR A 35 10.06 -10.23 1.13
N GLU A 36 10.25 -8.92 1.05
CA GLU A 36 11.43 -8.21 1.54
C GLU A 36 11.08 -7.50 2.86
N GLN A 37 11.99 -7.52 3.84
CA GLN A 37 11.78 -6.85 5.14
C GLN A 37 12.82 -5.73 5.31
N PRO A 38 12.60 -4.53 4.75
CA PRO A 38 13.55 -3.44 4.82
C PRO A 38 13.77 -2.91 6.25
N GLU A 39 12.74 -2.98 7.09
CA GLU A 39 12.74 -2.53 8.49
C GLU A 39 11.99 -3.57 9.35
N PRO A 40 12.24 -3.63 10.68
CA PRO A 40 11.67 -4.66 11.55
C PRO A 40 10.14 -4.79 11.48
N ASN A 41 9.44 -3.68 11.25
CA ASN A 41 7.98 -3.61 11.23
C ASN A 41 7.41 -3.39 9.83
N THR A 42 8.16 -3.73 8.78
CA THR A 42 7.77 -3.46 7.40
C THR A 42 8.07 -4.63 6.48
N TRP A 43 7.07 -5.06 5.74
CA TRP A 43 7.18 -6.13 4.74
C TRP A 43 6.75 -5.58 3.38
N ILE A 44 7.51 -5.91 2.34
CA ILE A 44 7.21 -5.58 0.94
C ILE A 44 6.92 -6.89 0.21
N ILE A 45 5.69 -7.05 -0.25
CA ILE A 45 5.20 -8.26 -0.89
C ILE A 45 5.01 -7.99 -2.38
N PRO A 46 5.76 -8.65 -3.28
CA PRO A 46 5.55 -8.53 -4.71
C PRO A 46 4.30 -9.30 -5.13
N TYR A 47 3.39 -8.61 -5.82
CA TYR A 47 2.19 -9.17 -6.40
C TYR A 47 2.27 -9.10 -7.94
N ASN A 48 2.03 -10.21 -8.62
CA ASN A 48 2.05 -10.24 -10.08
C ASN A 48 0.73 -9.69 -10.62
N SER A 49 0.80 -8.54 -11.29
CA SER A 49 -0.35 -7.90 -11.92
C SER A 49 -0.88 -8.74 -13.08
N SER A 50 -2.21 -8.81 -13.24
CA SER A 50 -2.86 -9.42 -14.40
C SER A 50 -2.68 -8.58 -15.67
N GLN A 51 -2.43 -7.27 -15.53
CA GLN A 51 -2.09 -6.36 -16.61
C GLN A 51 -0.60 -6.41 -17.00
N GLY A 52 0.22 -7.10 -16.20
CA GLY A 52 1.66 -7.23 -16.40
C GLY A 52 2.49 -6.40 -15.43
N GLY A 53 3.70 -6.87 -15.13
CA GLY A 53 4.57 -6.24 -14.13
C GLY A 53 4.30 -6.69 -12.69
N THR A 54 4.82 -5.93 -11.74
CA THR A 54 4.78 -6.28 -10.31
C THR A 54 4.29 -5.09 -9.49
N ILE A 55 3.22 -5.31 -8.74
CA ILE A 55 2.69 -4.40 -7.73
C ILE A 55 3.44 -4.68 -6.42
N SER A 56 3.95 -3.65 -5.75
CA SER A 56 4.62 -3.81 -4.45
C SER A 56 3.66 -3.44 -3.33
N VAL A 57 3.22 -4.42 -2.55
CA VAL A 57 2.34 -4.22 -1.40
C VAL A 57 3.18 -4.06 -0.15
N GLY A 58 3.11 -2.89 0.48
CA GLY A 58 3.71 -2.62 1.78
C GLY A 58 2.76 -3.03 2.91
N VAL A 59 3.27 -3.77 3.89
CA VAL A 59 2.60 -4.06 5.17
C VAL A 59 3.44 -3.42 6.26
N LEU A 60 2.83 -2.58 7.10
CA LEU A 60 3.51 -1.84 8.16
C LEU A 60 2.79 -2.04 9.49
N SER A 61 3.52 -2.43 10.53
CA SER A 61 3.01 -2.42 11.89
C SER A 61 3.29 -1.07 12.55
N VAL A 62 2.23 -0.32 12.86
CA VAL A 62 2.30 1.04 13.39
C VAL A 62 1.93 1.04 14.87
N GLU A 63 2.94 1.28 15.72
CA GLU A 63 2.81 1.34 17.19
C GLU A 63 2.09 0.15 17.83
N GLU A 64 2.06 -1.01 17.19
CA GLU A 64 1.29 -2.20 17.62
C GLU A 64 -0.21 -1.92 17.80
N LYS A 65 -0.71 -0.82 17.23
CA LYS A 65 -2.12 -0.41 17.27
C LYS A 65 -2.83 -0.69 15.95
N TRP A 66 -2.10 -0.57 14.86
CA TRP A 66 -2.62 -0.70 13.51
C TRP A 66 -1.66 -1.48 12.64
N ILE A 67 -2.21 -2.27 11.73
CA ILE A 67 -1.50 -2.73 10.55
C ILE A 67 -1.99 -1.85 9.41
N MET A 68 -1.05 -1.18 8.75
CA MET A 68 -1.31 -0.44 7.53
C MET A 68 -0.86 -1.31 6.36
N ILE A 69 -1.75 -1.50 5.39
CA ILE A 69 -1.42 -2.15 4.12
C ILE A 69 -1.56 -1.08 3.05
N MET A 70 -0.51 -0.88 2.26
CA MET A 70 -0.45 0.22 1.31
C MET A 70 0.23 -0.18 0.00
N VAL A 71 -0.18 0.46 -1.09
CA VAL A 71 0.38 0.26 -2.41
C VAL A 71 0.64 1.63 -3.03
N PRO A 72 1.91 2.01 -3.29
CA PRO A 72 2.19 3.20 -4.08
C PRO A 72 1.75 2.95 -5.53
N LEU A 73 1.03 3.91 -6.12
CA LEU A 73 0.50 3.79 -7.48
C LEU A 73 1.43 4.47 -8.49
N PHE A 74 1.61 5.78 -8.36
CA PHE A 74 2.44 6.59 -9.26
C PHE A 74 2.77 7.94 -8.63
N GLU A 75 3.86 8.56 -9.11
CA GLU A 75 4.23 9.93 -8.79
C GLU A 75 3.38 10.90 -9.61
N LEU A 76 2.87 11.95 -8.98
CA LEU A 76 2.18 13.03 -9.67
C LEU A 76 3.19 14.00 -10.29
N PRO A 77 2.90 14.49 -11.51
CA PRO A 77 3.62 15.64 -12.04
C PRO A 77 3.34 16.90 -11.20
N ASP A 78 4.20 17.90 -11.30
CA ASP A 78 3.99 19.21 -10.64
C ASP A 78 2.70 19.91 -11.11
N GLU A 79 2.24 19.58 -12.31
CA GLU A 79 1.02 20.11 -12.92
C GLU A 79 0.02 18.98 -13.21
N TYR A 80 -1.17 19.04 -12.61
CA TYR A 80 -2.26 18.08 -12.81
C TYR A 80 -3.61 18.79 -12.94
N PRO A 81 -4.63 18.12 -13.52
CA PRO A 81 -5.97 18.68 -13.65
C PRO A 81 -6.57 19.04 -12.28
N SER A 82 -7.14 20.23 -12.14
CA SER A 82 -7.78 20.69 -10.89
C SER A 82 -8.95 19.80 -10.44
N GLN A 83 -9.55 19.06 -11.37
CA GLN A 83 -10.65 18.12 -11.09
C GLN A 83 -10.18 16.78 -10.53
N ALA A 84 -8.89 16.44 -10.63
CA ALA A 84 -8.36 15.14 -10.22
C ALA A 84 -8.60 14.86 -8.72
N PHE A 85 -8.36 15.85 -7.85
CA PHE A 85 -8.61 15.70 -6.42
C PHE A 85 -10.10 15.58 -6.07
N MET A 86 -10.99 16.16 -6.88
CA MET A 86 -12.43 15.96 -6.69
C MET A 86 -12.83 14.52 -7.03
N GLN A 87 -12.25 13.94 -8.08
CA GLN A 87 -12.45 12.52 -8.43
C GLN A 87 -11.89 11.61 -7.33
N LEU A 88 -10.69 11.90 -6.83
CA LEU A 88 -10.09 11.16 -5.70
C LEU A 88 -10.97 11.23 -4.45
N ALA A 89 -11.48 12.41 -4.09
CA ALA A 89 -12.38 12.58 -2.95
C ALA A 89 -13.70 11.82 -3.12
N GLN A 90 -14.27 11.80 -4.34
CA GLN A 90 -15.47 11.03 -4.65
C GLN A 90 -15.23 9.53 -4.55
N ALA A 91 -14.10 9.04 -5.07
CA ALA A 91 -13.70 7.64 -4.94
C ALA A 91 -13.54 7.26 -3.46
N ASN A 92 -12.87 8.09 -2.66
CA ASN A 92 -12.71 7.89 -1.22
C ASN A 92 -14.02 7.87 -0.44
N TYR A 93 -15.05 8.59 -0.91
CA TYR A 93 -16.38 8.55 -0.31
C TYR A 93 -17.09 7.21 -0.58
N GLN A 94 -16.85 6.60 -1.74
CA GLN A 94 -17.45 5.33 -2.15
C GLN A 94 -16.70 4.10 -1.60
N MET A 95 -15.39 4.22 -1.40
CA MET A 95 -14.57 3.16 -0.82
C MET A 95 -14.82 3.08 0.70
N ASN A 96 -15.22 1.92 1.21
CA ASN A 96 -15.45 1.75 2.64
C ASN A 96 -14.13 1.65 3.43
N GLN A 97 -13.31 0.65 3.12
CA GLN A 97 -12.14 0.26 3.93
C GLN A 97 -10.80 0.76 3.36
N MET A 98 -10.73 1.00 2.05
CA MET A 98 -9.55 1.53 1.39
C MET A 98 -9.67 3.04 1.19
N LYS A 99 -8.53 3.73 1.16
CA LYS A 99 -8.43 5.16 0.87
C LYS A 99 -7.25 5.44 -0.04
N LEU A 100 -7.49 6.29 -1.04
CA LEU A 100 -6.45 6.95 -1.81
C LEU A 100 -5.88 8.12 -1.01
N GLY A 101 -4.57 8.22 -0.97
CA GLY A 101 -3.85 9.32 -0.33
C GLY A 101 -2.81 9.93 -1.27
N LEU A 102 -2.31 11.09 -0.86
CA LEU A 102 -1.19 11.79 -1.49
C LEU A 102 -0.07 11.90 -0.46
N SER A 103 1.12 11.45 -0.81
CA SER A 103 2.31 11.58 0.05
C SER A 103 2.91 12.98 -0.06
N GLU A 104 3.79 13.32 0.89
CA GLU A 104 4.57 14.56 0.83
C GLU A 104 5.51 14.64 -0.39
N GLU A 105 5.87 13.47 -0.96
CA GLU A 105 6.71 13.33 -2.15
C GLU A 105 5.87 13.27 -3.44
N ASN A 106 4.61 13.71 -3.41
CA ASN A 106 3.70 13.70 -4.56
C ASN A 106 3.32 12.30 -5.09
N TYR A 107 3.42 11.23 -4.30
CA TYR A 107 2.94 9.92 -4.73
C TYR A 107 1.47 9.71 -4.37
N ILE A 108 0.69 9.21 -5.33
CA ILE A 108 -0.61 8.61 -5.03
C ILE A 108 -0.38 7.20 -4.51
N PHE A 109 -1.07 6.86 -3.43
CA PHE A 109 -1.09 5.52 -2.88
C PHE A 109 -2.52 5.09 -2.55
N LEU A 110 -2.79 3.79 -2.59
CA LEU A 110 -3.97 3.17 -1.99
C LEU A 110 -3.56 2.56 -0.67
N GLN A 111 -4.32 2.79 0.40
CA GLN A 111 -4.06 2.18 1.70
C GLN A 111 -5.32 1.66 2.37
N MET A 112 -5.13 0.77 3.33
CA MET A 112 -6.12 0.36 4.31
C MET A 112 -5.48 0.18 5.68
N GLU A 113 -6.28 0.39 6.73
CA GLU A 113 -5.85 0.28 8.11
C GLU A 113 -6.67 -0.78 8.84
N ILE A 114 -5.99 -1.68 9.54
CA ILE A 114 -6.60 -2.75 10.31
C ILE A 114 -6.18 -2.58 11.77
N PRO A 115 -7.11 -2.42 12.74
CA PRO A 115 -6.76 -2.40 14.14
C PRO A 115 -6.07 -3.71 14.53
N TYR A 116 -4.96 -3.61 15.24
CA TYR A 116 -4.17 -4.78 15.65
C TYR A 116 -5.00 -5.83 16.38
N ARG A 117 -5.91 -5.39 17.25
CA ARG A 117 -6.81 -6.28 18.02
C ARG A 117 -7.81 -7.10 17.19
N LEU A 118 -8.00 -6.72 15.92
CA LEU A 118 -8.95 -7.38 15.01
C LEU A 118 -8.25 -8.30 14.04
N VAL A 119 -6.98 -8.02 13.70
CA VAL A 119 -6.28 -8.78 12.67
C VAL A 119 -6.05 -10.23 13.09
N ASN A 120 -6.35 -11.13 12.17
CA ASN A 120 -5.87 -12.50 12.22
C ASN A 120 -5.12 -12.82 10.92
N LYS A 121 -4.45 -13.97 10.92
CA LYS A 121 -3.65 -14.44 9.79
C LYS A 121 -4.43 -14.40 8.46
N GLN A 122 -5.60 -15.04 8.41
CA GLN A 122 -6.38 -15.13 7.17
C GLN A 122 -6.83 -13.74 6.70
N GLU A 123 -7.33 -12.91 7.63
CA GLU A 123 -7.70 -11.53 7.30
C GLU A 123 -6.52 -10.73 6.77
N LEU A 124 -5.32 -10.88 7.32
CA LEU A 124 -4.15 -10.18 6.81
C LEU A 124 -3.84 -10.58 5.36
N ILE A 125 -3.81 -11.88 5.07
CA ILE A 125 -3.54 -12.40 3.72
C ILE A 125 -4.62 -11.93 2.74
N ASP A 126 -5.89 -12.10 3.10
CA ASP A 126 -7.02 -11.69 2.26
C ASP A 126 -6.95 -10.18 1.95
N ASN A 127 -6.57 -9.35 2.93
CA ASN A 127 -6.46 -7.91 2.72
C ASN A 127 -5.24 -7.51 1.87
N ILE A 128 -4.11 -8.24 1.96
CA ILE A 128 -2.94 -8.06 1.08
C ILE A 128 -3.32 -8.35 -0.38
N GLU A 129 -4.00 -9.48 -0.63
CA GLU A 129 -4.46 -9.84 -1.97
C GLU A 129 -5.53 -8.86 -2.47
N PHE A 130 -6.47 -8.50 -1.60
CA PHE A 130 -7.58 -7.60 -1.95
C PHE A 130 -7.09 -6.21 -2.38
N ILE A 131 -6.15 -5.60 -1.65
CA ILE A 131 -5.63 -4.28 -2.05
C ILE A 131 -4.81 -4.37 -3.33
N ALA A 132 -4.03 -5.45 -3.52
CA ALA A 132 -3.25 -5.66 -4.74
C ALA A 132 -4.17 -5.81 -5.96
N TYR A 133 -5.23 -6.61 -5.83
CA TYR A 133 -6.26 -6.77 -6.85
C TYR A 133 -7.00 -5.45 -7.13
N ALA A 134 -7.36 -4.69 -6.09
CA ALA A 134 -8.02 -3.41 -6.26
C ALA A 134 -7.16 -2.41 -7.05
N VAL A 135 -5.85 -2.39 -6.81
CA VAL A 135 -4.91 -1.61 -7.62
C VAL A 135 -4.87 -2.15 -9.04
N ASP A 136 -4.66 -3.46 -9.21
CA ASP A 136 -4.57 -4.11 -10.51
C ASP A 136 -5.78 -3.79 -11.41
N GLU A 137 -6.99 -3.73 -10.86
CA GLU A 137 -8.21 -3.43 -11.64
C GLU A 137 -8.42 -1.94 -11.93
N ASN A 138 -7.89 -1.04 -11.09
CA ASN A 138 -8.25 0.39 -11.13
C ASN A 138 -7.08 1.32 -11.48
N LEU A 139 -5.86 0.82 -11.59
CA LEU A 139 -4.66 1.62 -11.74
C LEU A 139 -4.74 2.61 -12.91
N GLU A 140 -5.11 2.14 -14.11
CA GLU A 140 -5.27 3.01 -15.29
C GLU A 140 -6.37 4.06 -15.11
N THR A 141 -7.49 3.68 -14.49
CA THR A 141 -8.60 4.60 -14.22
C THR A 141 -8.15 5.71 -13.30
N ILE A 142 -7.45 5.38 -12.21
CA ILE A 142 -6.94 6.36 -11.25
C ILE A 142 -5.89 7.26 -11.89
N ALA A 143 -4.98 6.70 -12.70
CA ALA A 143 -3.98 7.47 -13.46
C ALA A 143 -4.62 8.48 -14.43
N SER A 144 -5.70 8.09 -15.11
CA SER A 144 -6.39 8.95 -16.07
C SER A 144 -6.99 10.22 -15.44
N TRP A 145 -7.36 10.18 -14.16
CA TRP A 145 -7.85 11.36 -13.42
C TRP A 145 -6.80 12.46 -13.34
N PHE A 146 -5.54 12.08 -13.29
CA PHE A 146 -4.39 12.98 -13.28
C PHE A 146 -3.83 13.25 -14.69
N GLY A 147 -4.48 12.75 -15.74
CA GLY A 147 -4.02 12.89 -17.13
C GLY A 147 -2.80 12.03 -17.46
N LEU A 148 -2.54 10.97 -16.69
CA LEU A 148 -1.41 10.07 -16.90
C LEU A 148 -1.81 8.89 -17.78
N SER A 149 -0.86 8.44 -18.60
CA SER A 149 -0.88 7.17 -19.32
C SER A 149 0.24 6.31 -18.77
N LEU A 150 -0.08 5.09 -18.33
CA LEU A 150 0.90 4.14 -17.82
C LEU A 150 1.37 3.29 -19.00
N GLU A 151 2.67 3.33 -19.29
CA GLU A 151 3.34 2.51 -20.33
C GLU A 151 4.15 1.37 -19.71
#